data_AF-J4U5X0-F1
#
_entry.id   AF-J4U5X0-F1
#
_cell.length_a   1.000
_cell.length_b   1.000
_cell.length_c   1.000
_cell.angle_alpha   90.00
_cell.angle_beta   90.00
_cell.angle_gamma   90.00
#
_symmetry.space_group_name_H-M   'P 1'
#
loop_
_entity.id
_entity.type
_entity.pdbx_description
1 polymer ?
#
loop_
_entity_poly.entity_id
_entity_poly.type
_entity_poly.pdbx_seq_one_letter_code
_entity_poly.pdbx_strand_id
1 'polypeptide(L)'
;MNMRELQKQALEPEVKKLGASISWGDDLTGVPEFDREPSFISRLLPASSDRFEKIPVGSRLEVSPESSKAVREMGKLIQNGGAGLVIDYGADRVFSDSMRIVDIFQNPGKCDLTANVDFAYLRESLEGVASAQGPITQAKFLLSLGLEPRLAKLISSARDEERRQRIRDGAMRLINTSGMGNQYQVMGIVPEKVAADVYPFPPASKVLKP
;
A
#
# COMPACT_ATOMS: atom_id res chain seq x y z
N MET A 1 1.61 -44.11 5.32
CA MET A 1 1.94 -42.79 4.76
C MET A 1 2.07 -41.81 5.92
N ASN A 2 3.27 -41.27 6.14
CA ASN A 2 3.51 -40.32 7.23
C ASN A 2 2.91 -38.95 6.85
N MET A 3 2.48 -38.14 7.82
CA MET A 3 2.11 -36.72 7.65
C MET A 3 3.14 -35.95 6.79
N ARG A 4 4.41 -36.36 6.83
CA ARG A 4 5.51 -35.90 5.97
C ARG A 4 5.25 -36.07 4.47
N GLU A 5 4.77 -37.23 4.04
CA GLU A 5 4.50 -37.52 2.62
C GLU A 5 3.21 -36.85 2.15
N LEU A 6 2.23 -36.72 3.04
CA LEU A 6 0.97 -36.01 2.78
C LEU A 6 1.19 -34.52 2.53
N GLN A 7 2.05 -33.86 3.31
CA GLN A 7 2.38 -32.45 3.09
C GLN A 7 3.18 -32.22 1.79
N LYS A 8 4.14 -33.10 1.48
CA LYS A 8 4.88 -33.06 0.21
C LYS A 8 3.94 -33.23 -1.00
N GLN A 9 3.08 -34.25 -0.97
CA GLN A 9 2.09 -34.47 -2.04
C GLN A 9 1.08 -33.32 -2.18
N ALA A 10 0.74 -32.63 -1.09
CA ALA A 10 -0.19 -31.51 -1.13
C ALA A 10 0.43 -30.23 -1.72
N LEU A 11 1.72 -29.97 -1.46
CA LEU A 11 2.39 -28.71 -1.85
C LEU A 11 3.05 -28.76 -3.23
N GLU A 12 3.56 -29.91 -3.66
CA GLU A 12 4.24 -30.07 -4.96
C GLU A 12 3.40 -29.63 -6.19
N PRO A 13 2.10 -29.94 -6.29
CA PRO A 13 1.29 -29.52 -7.43
C PRO A 13 1.10 -28.00 -7.48
N GLU A 14 0.93 -27.35 -6.33
CA GLU A 14 0.71 -25.90 -6.23
C GLU A 14 1.98 -25.11 -6.57
N VAL A 15 3.14 -25.62 -6.13
CA VAL A 15 4.46 -25.04 -6.41
C VAL A 15 4.80 -25.11 -7.89
N LYS A 16 4.51 -26.26 -8.53
CA LYS A 16 4.69 -26.42 -9.98
C LYS A 16 3.82 -25.47 -10.79
N LYS A 17 2.58 -25.19 -10.35
CA LYS A 17 1.71 -24.18 -11.01
C LYS A 17 2.32 -22.77 -10.97
N LEU A 18 3.10 -22.47 -9.94
CA LEU A 18 3.77 -21.17 -9.77
C LEU A 18 5.12 -21.08 -10.50
N GLY A 19 5.54 -22.13 -11.22
CA GLY A 19 6.85 -22.17 -11.90
C GLY A 19 8.04 -22.18 -10.94
N ALA A 20 7.80 -22.48 -9.67
CA ALA A 20 8.82 -22.58 -8.64
C ALA A 20 9.26 -24.05 -8.46
N SER A 21 10.46 -24.25 -7.92
CA SER A 21 10.94 -25.55 -7.44
C SER A 21 11.06 -25.51 -5.93
N ILE A 22 10.58 -26.55 -5.25
CA ILE A 22 10.87 -26.77 -3.83
C ILE A 22 11.93 -27.87 -3.71
N SER A 23 13.05 -27.55 -3.09
CA SER A 23 13.94 -28.55 -2.47
C SER A 23 13.58 -28.69 -1.00
N TRP A 24 13.58 -29.92 -0.51
CA TRP A 24 13.37 -30.24 0.90
C TRP A 24 14.74 -30.48 1.52
N GLY A 25 15.19 -29.59 2.40
CA GLY A 25 16.43 -29.76 3.16
C GLY A 25 16.38 -30.95 4.14
N ASP A 26 17.56 -31.37 4.61
CA ASP A 26 17.70 -32.45 5.61
C ASP A 26 17.26 -32.02 7.02
N ASP A 27 17.09 -30.73 7.25
CA ASP A 27 16.58 -30.18 8.51
C ASP A 27 15.04 -30.12 8.52
N LEU A 28 14.46 -30.67 9.57
CA LEU A 28 13.03 -31.01 9.73
C LEU A 28 12.08 -29.79 9.87
N THR A 29 12.41 -28.64 9.30
CA THR A 29 11.56 -27.43 9.36
C THR A 29 10.57 -27.33 8.20
N GLY A 30 10.76 -28.07 7.11
CA GLY A 30 9.84 -28.04 5.97
C GLY A 30 9.71 -26.64 5.35
N VAL A 31 10.69 -25.76 5.59
CA VAL A 31 10.77 -24.46 4.95
C VAL A 31 11.28 -24.71 3.54
N PRO A 32 10.53 -24.34 2.48
CA PRO A 32 11.06 -24.44 1.14
C PRO A 32 12.35 -23.65 1.04
N GLU A 33 13.43 -24.31 0.59
CA GLU A 33 14.67 -23.62 0.31
C GLU A 33 14.44 -22.81 -0.97
N PHE A 34 14.20 -21.51 -0.80
CA PHE A 34 14.03 -20.59 -1.91
C PHE A 34 15.34 -20.50 -2.69
N ASP A 35 15.24 -20.56 -4.02
CA ASP A 35 16.37 -20.32 -4.91
C ASP A 35 17.01 -18.98 -4.53
N ARG A 36 18.31 -19.02 -4.22
CA ARG A 36 19.08 -17.84 -3.82
C ARG A 36 19.48 -16.99 -5.02
N GLU A 37 19.26 -17.49 -6.23
CA GLU A 37 19.48 -16.73 -7.44
C GLU A 37 18.44 -15.59 -7.57
N PRO A 38 18.88 -14.35 -7.87
CA PRO A 38 17.96 -13.24 -8.08
C PRO A 38 17.02 -13.55 -9.24
N SER A 39 15.71 -13.52 -8.98
CA SER A 39 14.68 -13.65 -10.02
C SER A 39 14.86 -12.59 -11.10
N PHE A 40 14.36 -12.84 -12.31
CA PHE A 40 14.40 -11.87 -13.41
C PHE A 40 13.87 -10.49 -13.00
N ILE A 41 12.75 -10.47 -12.27
CA ILE A 41 12.14 -9.24 -11.77
C ILE A 41 13.06 -8.52 -10.77
N SER A 42 13.68 -9.24 -9.84
CA SER A 42 14.60 -8.63 -8.86
C SER A 42 15.82 -7.95 -9.51
N ARG A 43 16.25 -8.41 -10.68
CA ARG A 43 17.34 -7.77 -11.46
C ARG A 43 16.89 -6.52 -12.19
N LEU A 44 15.61 -6.45 -12.56
CA LEU A 44 15.03 -5.33 -13.32
C LEU A 44 14.53 -4.19 -12.40
N LEU A 45 14.02 -4.52 -11.22
CA LEU A 45 13.43 -3.55 -10.30
C LEU A 45 14.33 -2.37 -9.94
N PRO A 46 15.65 -2.52 -9.71
CA PRO A 46 16.51 -1.38 -9.44
C PRO A 46 16.47 -0.30 -10.54
N ALA A 47 16.24 -0.70 -11.80
CA ALA A 47 16.14 0.20 -12.94
C ALA A 47 14.74 0.82 -13.12
N SER A 48 13.75 0.45 -12.31
CA SER A 48 12.38 0.98 -12.43
C SER A 48 12.18 2.31 -11.69
N SER A 49 13.15 2.74 -10.88
CA SER A 49 13.14 4.05 -10.21
C SER A 49 14.55 4.47 -9.81
N ASP A 50 14.91 5.72 -10.11
CA ASP A 50 16.17 6.34 -9.66
C ASP A 50 16.36 6.27 -8.13
N ARG A 51 15.26 6.20 -7.36
CA ARG A 51 15.34 6.05 -5.91
C ARG A 51 15.91 4.71 -5.52
N PHE A 52 15.61 3.65 -6.26
CA PHE A 52 16.08 2.29 -5.94
C PHE A 52 17.57 2.12 -6.27
N GLU A 53 18.05 2.73 -7.34
CA GLU A 53 19.48 2.68 -7.71
C GLU A 53 20.39 3.33 -6.65
N LYS A 54 19.89 4.36 -5.96
CA LYS A 54 20.64 5.10 -4.93
C LYS A 54 20.73 4.37 -3.59
N ILE A 55 20.10 3.21 -3.46
CA ILE A 55 20.02 2.48 -2.21
C ILE A 55 21.29 1.63 -2.02
N PRO A 56 21.95 1.68 -0.84
CA PRO A 56 23.17 0.93 -0.61
C PRO A 56 23.01 -0.58 -0.83
N VAL A 57 24.04 -1.19 -1.42
CA VAL A 57 24.14 -2.65 -1.54
C VAL A 57 24.00 -3.31 -0.17
N GLY A 58 23.18 -4.36 -0.09
CA GLY A 58 22.83 -5.05 1.16
C GLY A 58 21.55 -4.55 1.82
N SER A 59 20.94 -3.48 1.32
CA SER A 59 19.62 -3.02 1.76
C SER A 59 18.51 -3.95 1.28
N ARG A 60 17.37 -3.94 1.99
CA ARG A 60 16.15 -4.65 1.61
C ARG A 60 15.08 -3.66 1.16
N LEU A 61 14.32 -4.04 0.15
CA LEU A 61 13.31 -3.21 -0.48
C LEU A 61 12.05 -4.01 -0.74
N GLU A 62 10.91 -3.41 -0.42
CA GLU A 62 9.59 -3.90 -0.79
C GLU A 62 9.06 -3.06 -1.93
N VAL A 63 8.76 -3.73 -3.05
CA VAL A 63 8.27 -3.08 -4.27
C VAL A 63 7.10 -3.89 -4.80
N SER A 64 6.02 -3.20 -5.17
CA SER A 64 4.88 -3.79 -5.87
C SER A 64 4.79 -3.24 -7.31
N PRO A 65 5.35 -3.95 -8.29
CA PRO A 65 5.22 -3.59 -9.71
C PRO A 65 3.76 -3.53 -10.18
N GLU A 66 2.91 -4.39 -9.62
CA GLU A 66 1.48 -4.47 -9.92
C GLU A 66 0.75 -3.21 -9.50
N SER A 67 1.06 -2.68 -8.31
CA SER A 67 0.46 -1.44 -7.82
C SER A 67 0.85 -0.25 -8.70
N SER A 68 2.14 -0.17 -9.08
CA SER A 68 2.65 0.85 -10.03
C SER A 68 1.95 0.74 -11.39
N LYS A 69 1.81 -0.47 -11.93
CA LYS A 69 1.08 -0.70 -13.18
C LYS A 69 -0.39 -0.27 -13.08
N ALA A 70 -1.08 -0.65 -12.01
CA ALA A 70 -2.49 -0.32 -11.80
C ALA A 70 -2.72 1.19 -11.72
N VAL A 71 -1.87 1.91 -10.98
CA VAL A 71 -1.94 3.38 -10.87
C VAL A 71 -1.64 4.05 -12.20
N ARG A 72 -0.67 3.55 -12.97
CA ARG A 72 -0.39 4.07 -14.31
C ARG A 72 -1.56 3.91 -15.28
N GLU A 73 -2.23 2.75 -15.28
CA GLU A 73 -3.43 2.53 -16.09
C GLU A 73 -4.59 3.44 -15.65
N MET A 74 -4.74 3.68 -14.34
CA MET A 74 -5.70 4.68 -13.84
C MET A 74 -5.38 6.08 -14.37
N GLY A 75 -4.11 6.48 -14.38
CA GLY A 75 -3.66 7.75 -14.96
C GLY A 75 -4.04 7.89 -16.44
N LYS A 76 -3.86 6.83 -17.24
CA LYS A 76 -4.25 6.81 -18.67
C LYS A 76 -5.76 6.95 -18.84
N LEU A 77 -6.53 6.25 -18.02
CA LEU A 77 -7.99 6.24 -18.11
C LEU A 77 -8.59 7.64 -17.91
N ILE A 78 -8.02 8.42 -16.98
CA ILE A 78 -8.56 9.74 -16.64
C ILE A 78 -8.07 10.87 -17.56
N GLN A 79 -7.19 10.63 -18.54
CA GLN A 79 -6.57 11.68 -19.37
C GLN A 79 -7.60 12.60 -20.07
N ASN A 80 -8.77 12.05 -20.40
CA ASN A 80 -9.86 12.78 -21.06
C ASN A 80 -10.91 13.34 -20.09
N GLY A 81 -10.67 13.23 -18.77
CA GLY A 81 -11.55 13.71 -17.72
C GLY A 81 -11.68 12.73 -16.56
N GLY A 82 -12.02 13.27 -15.38
CA GLY A 82 -12.14 12.52 -14.14
C GLY A 82 -10.94 12.68 -13.21
N ALA A 83 -10.93 11.91 -12.14
CA ALA A 83 -9.86 11.88 -11.14
C ALA A 83 -9.78 10.49 -10.50
N GLY A 84 -8.59 10.13 -10.02
CA GLY A 84 -8.34 8.97 -9.19
C GLY A 84 -8.06 9.36 -7.74
N LEU A 85 -8.34 8.45 -6.82
CA LEU A 85 -8.04 8.61 -5.40
C LEU A 85 -7.53 7.28 -4.84
N VAL A 86 -6.30 7.28 -4.31
CA VAL A 86 -5.69 6.11 -3.67
C VAL A 86 -5.61 6.39 -2.17
N ILE A 87 -6.15 5.48 -1.36
CA ILE A 87 -6.15 5.57 0.10
C ILE A 87 -5.67 4.24 0.66
N ASP A 88 -4.53 4.24 1.32
CA ASP A 88 -4.00 3.03 1.95
C ASP A 88 -2.99 3.34 3.05
N TYR A 89 -2.61 2.32 3.82
CA TYR A 89 -1.50 2.36 4.77
C TYR A 89 -0.18 2.47 4.03
N GLY A 90 0.63 3.47 4.38
CA GLY A 90 1.90 3.66 3.68
C GLY A 90 2.57 4.98 3.99
N ALA A 91 3.55 5.33 3.17
CA ALA A 91 4.26 6.59 3.24
C ALA A 91 4.87 6.94 1.89
N ASP A 92 5.30 8.20 1.74
CA ASP A 92 6.00 8.69 0.54
C ASP A 92 7.49 8.31 0.57
N ARG A 93 7.78 7.02 0.77
CA ARG A 93 9.14 6.47 0.86
C ARG A 93 9.15 4.96 0.62
N VAL A 94 10.35 4.43 0.36
CA VAL A 94 10.57 2.99 0.26
C VAL A 94 10.50 2.33 1.65
N PHE A 95 10.04 1.07 1.68
CA PHE A 95 10.01 0.23 2.86
C PHE A 95 10.99 -0.94 2.71
N SER A 96 11.54 -1.40 3.84
CA SER A 96 12.48 -2.54 3.90
C SER A 96 11.92 -3.76 4.63
N ASP A 97 10.84 -3.56 5.40
CA ASP A 97 10.16 -4.58 6.21
C ASP A 97 8.82 -4.01 6.69
N SER A 98 7.77 -4.20 5.90
CA SER A 98 6.41 -3.74 6.21
C SER A 98 5.35 -4.82 6.11
N MET A 99 5.72 -6.05 5.73
CA MET A 99 4.84 -7.21 5.86
C MET A 99 4.49 -7.43 7.35
N ARG A 100 3.22 -7.23 7.71
CA ARG A 100 2.77 -7.20 9.11
C ARG A 100 1.90 -8.40 9.49
N ILE A 101 1.69 -8.49 10.82
CA ILE A 101 0.62 -9.19 11.56
C ILE A 101 0.89 -10.66 11.86
N VAL A 102 1.40 -11.45 10.92
CA VAL A 102 1.67 -12.88 11.15
C VAL A 102 2.93 -13.28 10.40
N ASP A 103 3.72 -14.18 10.98
CA ASP A 103 4.80 -14.84 10.25
C ASP A 103 4.22 -15.43 8.94
N ILE A 104 4.78 -15.03 7.80
CA ILE A 104 4.29 -15.40 6.47
C ILE A 104 4.32 -16.91 6.24
N PHE A 105 5.12 -17.63 7.02
CA PHE A 105 5.21 -19.09 6.97
C PHE A 105 4.21 -19.78 7.91
N GLN A 106 3.51 -19.02 8.76
CA GLN A 106 2.49 -19.55 9.65
C GLN A 106 1.12 -19.51 8.98
N ASN A 107 0.53 -20.70 8.78
CA ASN A 107 -0.83 -20.90 8.26
C ASN A 107 -1.12 -20.18 6.92
N PRO A 108 -0.36 -20.46 5.85
CA PRO A 108 -0.59 -19.85 4.54
C PRO A 108 -2.03 -20.08 4.07
N GLY A 109 -2.66 -19.03 3.54
CA GLY A 109 -4.06 -19.03 3.12
C GLY A 109 -5.10 -18.87 4.24
N LYS A 110 -4.68 -18.77 5.51
CA LYS A 110 -5.58 -18.53 6.66
C LYS A 110 -5.35 -17.18 7.36
N CYS A 111 -4.33 -16.45 6.96
CA CYS A 111 -4.00 -15.14 7.50
C CYS A 111 -4.07 -14.09 6.38
N ASP A 112 -4.57 -12.92 6.74
CA ASP A 112 -4.56 -11.75 5.86
C ASP A 112 -3.14 -11.15 5.84
N LEU A 113 -2.62 -10.88 4.66
CA LEU A 113 -1.28 -10.33 4.46
C LEU A 113 -1.39 -8.92 3.93
N THR A 114 -0.72 -7.99 4.60
CA THR A 114 -0.69 -6.57 4.21
C THR A 114 0.75 -6.06 4.23
N ALA A 115 1.06 -5.14 3.32
CA ALA A 115 2.31 -4.43 3.23
C ALA A 115 2.01 -2.94 3.03
N ASN A 116 2.92 -2.08 3.49
CA ASN A 116 2.78 -0.65 3.32
C ASN A 116 2.98 -0.24 1.85
N VAL A 117 2.17 0.71 1.40
CA VAL A 117 2.26 1.29 0.08
C VAL A 117 3.36 2.36 0.03
N ASP A 118 4.32 2.22 -0.91
CA ASP A 118 5.24 3.29 -1.30
C ASP A 118 4.53 4.25 -2.26
N PHE A 119 3.97 5.34 -1.71
CA PHE A 119 3.27 6.36 -2.49
C PHE A 119 4.20 7.14 -3.44
N ALA A 120 5.51 7.20 -3.15
CA ALA A 120 6.46 7.83 -4.06
C ALA A 120 6.63 6.98 -5.32
N TYR A 121 6.62 5.64 -5.19
CA TYR A 121 6.69 4.75 -6.35
C TYR A 121 5.42 4.81 -7.19
N LEU A 122 4.25 4.94 -6.55
CA LEU A 122 3.00 5.15 -7.27
C LEU A 122 3.00 6.50 -8.02
N ARG A 123 3.53 7.56 -7.41
CA ARG A 123 3.67 8.88 -8.07
C ARG A 123 4.60 8.82 -9.28
N GLU A 124 5.75 8.16 -9.17
CA GLU A 124 6.70 7.96 -10.28
C GLU A 124 6.03 7.24 -11.47
N SER A 125 5.14 6.29 -11.21
CA SER A 125 4.42 5.55 -12.27
C SER A 125 3.50 6.44 -13.13
N LEU A 126 3.13 7.62 -12.64
CA LEU A 126 2.23 8.56 -13.32
C LEU A 126 2.96 9.55 -14.24
N GLU A 127 4.30 9.58 -14.19
CA GLU A 127 5.10 10.51 -15.00
C GLU A 127 4.77 10.41 -16.49
N GLY A 128 4.48 11.57 -17.10
CA GLY A 128 4.11 11.69 -18.51
C GLY A 128 2.70 11.16 -18.85
N VAL A 129 1.89 10.81 -17.85
CA VAL A 129 0.53 10.29 -18.05
C VAL A 129 -0.51 11.12 -17.29
N ALA A 130 -0.26 11.43 -16.02
CA ALA A 130 -1.14 12.19 -15.15
C ALA A 130 -0.35 12.84 -13.99
N SER A 131 -1.00 13.71 -13.23
CA SER A 131 -0.39 14.39 -12.08
C SER A 131 -0.90 13.80 -10.77
N ALA A 132 0.04 13.39 -9.90
CA ALA A 132 -0.26 13.01 -8.53
C ALA A 132 -0.37 14.24 -7.61
N GLN A 133 -1.29 14.18 -6.66
CA GLN A 133 -1.55 15.20 -5.65
C GLN A 133 -1.34 14.61 -4.26
N GLY A 134 -0.53 15.27 -3.42
CA GLY A 134 -0.09 14.72 -2.14
C GLY A 134 1.10 13.75 -2.27
N PRO A 135 1.18 12.68 -1.44
CA PRO A 135 0.15 12.24 -0.49
C PRO A 135 -0.03 13.18 0.70
N ILE A 136 -1.19 13.10 1.35
CA ILE A 136 -1.44 13.70 2.67
C ILE A 136 -2.03 12.66 3.62
N THR A 137 -1.92 12.89 4.94
CA THR A 137 -2.48 11.98 5.93
C THR A 137 -4.01 11.91 5.84
N GLN A 138 -4.59 10.76 6.17
CA GLN A 138 -6.05 10.59 6.20
C GLN A 138 -6.74 11.62 7.10
N ALA A 139 -6.17 11.92 8.27
CA ALA A 139 -6.70 12.95 9.16
C ALA A 139 -6.78 14.30 8.45
N LYS A 140 -5.69 14.73 7.79
CA LYS A 140 -5.65 16.00 7.07
C LYS A 140 -6.67 16.03 5.93
N PHE A 141 -6.77 14.94 5.16
CA PHE A 141 -7.73 14.82 4.07
C PHE A 141 -9.18 14.96 4.58
N LEU A 142 -9.58 14.17 5.57
CA LEU A 142 -10.95 14.16 6.09
C LEU A 142 -11.33 15.46 6.81
N LEU A 143 -10.42 16.02 7.61
CA LEU A 143 -10.65 17.30 8.29
C LEU A 143 -10.81 18.43 7.28
N SER A 144 -9.97 18.45 6.23
CA SER A 144 -10.11 19.43 5.16
C SER A 144 -11.49 19.32 4.51
N LEU A 145 -11.94 18.12 4.15
CA LEU A 145 -13.27 17.89 3.55
C LEU A 145 -14.48 18.17 4.47
N GLY A 146 -14.27 18.65 5.70
CA GLY A 146 -15.36 19.04 6.60
C GLY A 146 -15.92 17.89 7.42
N LEU A 147 -15.06 16.98 7.91
CA LEU A 147 -15.47 15.93 8.84
C LEU A 147 -16.15 16.49 10.09
N GLU A 148 -15.65 17.58 10.67
CA GLU A 148 -16.19 18.18 11.90
C GLU A 148 -17.65 18.66 11.77
N PRO A 149 -18.03 19.52 10.80
CA PRO A 149 -19.43 19.92 10.64
C PRO A 149 -20.34 18.74 10.30
N ARG A 150 -19.85 17.76 9.53
CA ARG A 150 -20.60 16.53 9.24
C ARG A 150 -20.84 15.71 10.51
N LEU A 151 -19.83 15.56 11.35
CA LEU A 151 -19.90 14.86 12.64
C LEU A 151 -20.92 15.52 13.57
N ALA A 152 -20.86 16.84 13.73
CA ALA A 152 -21.81 17.59 14.55
C ALA A 152 -23.27 17.36 14.09
N LYS A 153 -23.51 17.41 12.78
CA LYS A 153 -24.84 17.15 12.22
C LYS A 153 -25.31 15.72 12.52
N LEU A 154 -24.45 14.72 12.32
CA LEU A 154 -24.78 13.33 12.58
C LEU A 154 -25.12 13.08 14.05
N ILE A 155 -24.33 13.63 14.98
CA ILE A 155 -24.58 13.55 16.43
C ILE A 155 -25.93 14.20 16.79
N SER A 156 -26.21 15.39 16.24
CA SER A 156 -27.48 16.10 16.51
C SER A 156 -28.72 15.32 16.04
N SER A 157 -28.58 14.53 14.97
CA SER A 157 -29.66 13.72 14.38
C SER A 157 -29.76 12.30 14.93
N ALA A 158 -28.83 11.89 15.81
CA ALA A 158 -28.79 10.54 16.33
C ALA A 158 -29.93 10.29 17.35
N ARG A 159 -30.58 9.13 17.20
CA ARG A 159 -31.79 8.73 17.94
C ARG A 159 -31.54 8.52 19.43
N ASP A 160 -30.36 8.04 19.80
CA ASP A 160 -29.98 7.65 21.15
C ASP A 160 -28.49 7.96 21.40
N GLU A 161 -28.09 7.96 22.67
CA GLU A 161 -26.71 8.28 23.07
C GLU A 161 -25.71 7.21 22.62
N GLU A 162 -26.12 5.95 22.57
CA GLU A 162 -25.26 4.84 22.12
C GLU A 162 -24.82 5.05 20.67
N ARG A 163 -25.74 5.47 19.80
CA ARG A 163 -25.45 5.84 18.41
C ARG A 163 -24.58 7.08 18.32
N ARG A 164 -24.78 8.09 19.18
CA ARG A 164 -23.90 9.27 19.24
C ARG A 164 -22.48 8.85 19.56
N GLN A 165 -22.32 7.98 20.55
CA GLN A 165 -21.01 7.52 20.97
C GLN A 165 -20.31 6.72 19.86
N ARG A 166 -21.00 5.76 19.22
CA ARG A 166 -20.43 5.03 18.07
C ARG A 166 -19.98 5.96 16.93
N ILE A 167 -20.75 7.00 16.63
CA ILE A 167 -20.41 7.98 15.60
C ILE A 167 -19.17 8.78 16.01
N ARG A 168 -19.09 9.23 17.28
CA ARG A 168 -17.91 9.92 17.82
C ARG A 168 -16.67 9.03 17.74
N ASP A 169 -16.75 7.81 18.25
CA ASP A 169 -15.62 6.88 18.30
C ASP A 169 -15.11 6.53 16.91
N GLY A 170 -16.01 6.29 15.96
CA GLY A 170 -15.66 6.05 14.56
C GLY A 170 -14.93 7.25 13.93
N ALA A 171 -15.46 8.46 14.12
CA ALA A 171 -14.83 9.67 13.60
C ALA A 171 -13.45 9.91 14.24
N MET A 172 -13.34 9.78 15.57
CA MET A 172 -12.07 9.95 16.27
C MET A 172 -11.05 8.90 15.83
N ARG A 173 -11.46 7.64 15.64
CA ARG A 173 -10.58 6.59 15.10
C ARG A 173 -10.02 6.95 13.72
N LEU A 174 -10.84 7.51 12.83
CA LEU A 174 -10.41 7.89 11.48
C LEU A 174 -9.39 9.04 11.46
N ILE A 175 -9.46 9.97 12.40
CA ILE A 175 -8.57 11.15 12.45
C ILE A 175 -7.47 11.05 13.52
N ASN A 176 -7.48 10.02 14.35
CA ASN A 176 -6.49 9.84 15.41
C ASN A 176 -5.08 9.68 14.83
N THR A 177 -4.21 10.66 15.11
CA THR A 177 -2.84 10.73 14.62
C THR A 177 -1.93 9.64 15.19
N SER A 178 -2.28 9.05 16.33
CA SER A 178 -1.58 7.88 16.88
C SER A 178 -2.01 6.55 16.23
N GLY A 179 -2.97 6.59 15.29
CA GLY A 179 -3.46 5.43 14.58
C GLY A 179 -3.76 5.75 13.11
N MET A 180 -4.97 5.41 12.65
CA MET A 180 -5.34 5.48 11.23
C MET A 180 -5.14 6.89 10.63
N GLY A 181 -5.35 7.94 11.41
CA GLY A 181 -5.25 9.31 10.94
C GLY A 181 -3.90 9.69 10.36
N ASN A 182 -2.81 9.06 10.83
CA ASN A 182 -1.45 9.29 10.30
C ASN A 182 -0.91 8.08 9.50
N GLN A 183 -1.33 6.87 9.84
CA GLN A 183 -0.84 5.66 9.15
C GLN A 183 -1.40 5.53 7.73
N TYR A 184 -2.63 5.98 7.49
CA TYR A 184 -3.19 6.06 6.15
C TYR A 184 -2.75 7.35 5.44
N GLN A 185 -2.41 7.19 4.18
CA GLN A 185 -2.11 8.28 3.26
C GLN A 185 -3.16 8.31 2.16
N VAL A 186 -3.40 9.51 1.64
CA VAL A 186 -4.33 9.78 0.56
C VAL A 186 -3.59 10.49 -0.55
N MET A 187 -3.66 9.93 -1.76
CA MET A 187 -3.07 10.50 -2.97
C MET A 187 -4.16 10.71 -4.03
N GLY A 188 -4.27 11.92 -4.53
CA GLY A 188 -5.12 12.25 -5.66
C GLY A 188 -4.39 12.05 -6.98
N ILE A 189 -5.12 11.73 -8.04
CA ILE A 189 -4.58 11.59 -9.40
C ILE A 189 -5.49 12.37 -10.32
N VAL A 190 -4.94 13.32 -11.07
CA VAL A 190 -5.70 14.18 -11.96
C VAL A 190 -5.00 14.32 -13.31
N PRO A 191 -5.71 14.69 -14.39
CA PRO A 191 -5.07 15.05 -15.65
C PRO A 191 -4.08 16.20 -15.44
N GLU A 192 -2.94 16.19 -16.14
CA GLU A 192 -1.90 17.22 -16.00
C GLU A 192 -2.44 18.65 -16.20
N LYS A 193 -3.43 18.80 -17.09
CA LYS A 193 -4.07 20.09 -17.41
C LYS A 193 -4.81 20.73 -16.23
N VAL A 194 -5.14 19.97 -15.19
CA VAL A 194 -5.90 20.43 -14.01
C VAL A 194 -5.11 20.23 -12.70
N ALA A 195 -3.79 20.07 -12.79
CA ALA A 195 -2.92 19.78 -11.65
C ALA A 195 -2.75 20.94 -10.65
N ALA A 196 -3.16 22.16 -11.03
CA ALA A 196 -3.12 23.32 -10.16
C ALA A 196 -4.31 23.33 -9.18
N ASP A 197 -4.02 23.55 -7.89
CA ASP A 197 -5.00 23.81 -6.83
C ASP A 197 -6.08 22.74 -6.64
N VAL A 198 -5.68 21.46 -6.68
CA VAL A 198 -6.58 20.33 -6.44
C VAL A 198 -6.89 20.21 -4.94
N TYR A 199 -8.04 20.73 -4.52
CA TYR A 199 -8.50 20.55 -3.15
C TYR A 199 -8.83 19.08 -2.83
N PRO A 200 -8.51 18.56 -1.63
CA PRO A 200 -7.90 19.21 -0.45
C PRO A 200 -6.37 19.12 -0.40
N PHE A 201 -5.71 18.84 -1.52
CA PHE A 201 -4.26 18.69 -1.56
C PHE A 201 -3.58 20.06 -1.60
N PRO A 202 -2.58 20.30 -0.74
CA PRO A 202 -1.83 21.54 -0.80
C PRO A 202 -0.98 21.58 -2.08
N PRO A 203 -0.76 22.75 -2.69
CA PRO A 203 0.11 22.88 -3.84
C PRO A 203 1.55 22.43 -3.50
N ALA A 204 2.22 21.80 -4.46
CA ALA A 204 3.52 21.15 -4.31
C ALA A 204 4.64 22.06 -3.75
N SER A 205 4.50 23.39 -3.85
CA SER A 205 5.46 24.39 -3.36
C SER A 205 5.50 24.57 -1.83
N LYS A 206 4.66 23.87 -1.06
CA LYS A 206 4.61 23.96 0.42
C LYS A 206 4.99 22.70 1.18
N VAL A 207 5.46 21.64 0.49
CA VAL A 207 6.04 20.48 1.19
C VAL A 207 7.49 20.84 1.52
N LEU A 208 7.71 21.42 2.71
CA LEU A 208 9.06 21.54 3.27
C LEU A 208 9.66 20.13 3.31
N LYS A 209 10.77 19.95 2.58
CA LYS A 209 11.63 18.78 2.78
C LYS A 209 12.04 18.78 4.25
N PRO A 210 11.95 17.63 4.95
CA PRO A 210 12.44 17.51 6.32
C PRO A 210 13.94 17.84 6.40
#